data_AF-A0A7W1NCU5-F1
#
_entry.id   AF-A0A7W1NCU5-F1
#
_cell.length_a   1.000
_cell.length_b   1.000
_cell.length_c   1.000
_cell.angle_alpha   90.00
_cell.angle_beta   90.00
_cell.angle_gamma   90.00
#
_symmetry.space_group_name_H-M   'P 1'
#
loop_
_entity.id
_entity.type
_entity.pdbx_description
1 polymer ?
#
loop_
_entity_poly.entity_id
_entity_poly.type
_entity_poly.pdbx_seq_one_letter_code
_entity_poly.pdbx_strand_id
1 'polypeptide(L)'
;GGLRYNKVIIATDADVDGMHIRNLLLTYFLRFFEELVTAGHVFILETPLFRVRNKQATKYCYSEAERDAAQKELKNAETTRFKGLGEISPKEFGQFIGDDIRLVPVDIQTMSEVSKALEFFMGKNTPERKAFIIDNLIYEIT
;
A
#
# COMPACT_ATOMS: atom_id res chain seq x y z
N GLY A 1 4.76 1.47 -29.97
CA GLY A 1 4.01 0.35 -29.40
C GLY A 1 4.97 -0.71 -28.89
N GLY A 2 5.16 -0.80 -27.58
CA GLY A 2 6.07 -1.76 -26.95
C GLY A 2 5.66 -2.18 -25.54
N LEU A 3 4.44 -1.83 -25.12
CA LEU A 3 3.90 -2.16 -23.81
C LEU A 3 3.64 -3.67 -23.75
N ARG A 4 4.40 -4.38 -22.90
CA ARG A 4 4.28 -5.84 -22.73
C ARG A 4 3.27 -6.22 -21.65
N TYR A 5 3.01 -5.31 -20.71
CA TYR A 5 2.13 -5.54 -19.57
C TYR A 5 1.19 -4.36 -19.41
N ASN A 6 -0.11 -4.64 -19.37
CA ASN A 6 -1.15 -3.61 -19.23
C ASN A 6 -1.34 -3.14 -17.78
N LYS A 7 -0.82 -3.90 -16.81
CA LYS A 7 -0.88 -3.56 -15.38
C LYS A 7 0.49 -3.75 -14.76
N VAL A 8 0.96 -2.74 -14.06
CA VAL A 8 2.10 -2.76 -13.15
C VAL A 8 1.54 -2.68 -11.74
N ILE A 9 1.72 -3.73 -10.94
CA ILE A 9 1.17 -3.81 -9.59
C ILE A 9 2.34 -3.76 -8.60
N ILE A 10 2.35 -2.73 -7.76
CA ILE A 10 3.31 -2.54 -6.69
C ILE A 10 2.77 -3.21 -5.42
N ALA A 11 3.41 -4.29 -5.00
CA ALA A 11 3.13 -4.97 -3.74
C ALA A 11 4.28 -4.74 -2.77
N THR A 12 3.98 -4.16 -1.62
CA THR A 12 4.94 -3.92 -0.53
C THR A 12 4.32 -4.28 0.80
N ASP A 13 5.15 -4.52 1.81
CA ASP A 13 4.68 -4.71 3.18
C ASP A 13 3.94 -3.46 3.70
N ALA A 14 3.08 -3.66 4.69
CA ALA A 14 2.26 -2.63 5.31
C ALA A 14 2.98 -1.90 6.47
N ASP A 15 4.29 -2.10 6.59
CA ASP A 15 5.15 -1.46 7.57
C ASP A 15 5.84 -0.20 7.01
N VAL A 16 6.65 0.45 7.85
CA VAL A 16 7.33 1.71 7.52
C VAL A 16 8.31 1.53 6.35
N ASP A 17 9.03 0.42 6.32
CA ASP A 17 10.00 0.14 5.25
C ASP A 17 9.28 -0.15 3.92
N GLY A 18 8.17 -0.89 3.96
CA GLY A 18 7.31 -1.12 2.81
C GLY A 18 6.72 0.18 2.25
N MET A 19 6.27 1.10 3.12
CA MET A 19 5.84 2.43 2.71
C MET A 19 6.96 3.25 2.05
N HIS A 20 8.18 3.16 2.57
CA HIS A 20 9.33 3.85 1.98
C HIS A 20 9.67 3.30 0.59
N ILE A 21 9.76 1.97 0.44
CA ILE A 21 9.98 1.32 -0.86
C ILE A 21 8.88 1.69 -1.86
N ARG A 22 7.62 1.68 -1.41
CA ARG A 22 6.47 2.09 -2.23
C ARG A 22 6.67 3.51 -2.77
N ASN A 23 7.04 4.47 -1.93
CA ASN A 23 7.27 5.84 -2.35
C ASN A 23 8.44 5.98 -3.34
N LEU A 24 9.52 5.20 -3.16
CA LEU A 24 10.64 5.17 -4.11
C LEU A 24 10.20 4.64 -5.49
N LEU A 25 9.43 3.55 -5.52
CA LEU A 25 8.89 2.99 -6.76
C LEU A 25 7.92 3.94 -7.44
N LEU A 26 7.00 4.54 -6.68
CA LEU A 26 6.09 5.56 -7.22
C LEU A 26 6.86 6.73 -7.82
N THR A 27 7.85 7.26 -7.10
CA THR A 27 8.72 8.33 -7.60
C THR A 27 9.43 7.93 -8.89
N TYR A 28 9.92 6.70 -8.98
CA TYR A 28 10.54 6.17 -10.18
C TYR A 28 9.56 6.12 -11.36
N PHE A 29 8.36 5.58 -11.18
CA PHE A 29 7.34 5.54 -12.23
C PHE A 29 6.90 6.95 -12.63
N LEU A 30 6.68 7.85 -11.68
CA LEU A 30 6.30 9.23 -11.94
C LEU A 30 7.37 10.03 -12.69
N ARG A 31 8.65 9.74 -12.44
CA ARG A 31 9.77 10.49 -13.05
C ARG A 31 10.22 9.95 -14.39
N PHE A 32 10.19 8.64 -14.58
CA PHE A 32 10.76 7.98 -15.76
C PHE A 32 9.70 7.34 -16.67
N PHE A 33 8.50 7.08 -16.16
CA PHE A 33 7.42 6.39 -16.86
C PHE A 33 6.07 7.08 -16.61
N GLU A 34 6.04 8.41 -16.64
CA GLU A 34 4.86 9.23 -16.38
C GLU A 34 3.64 8.80 -17.23
N GLU A 35 3.88 8.48 -18.49
CA GLU A 35 2.84 7.98 -19.41
C GLU A 35 2.16 6.70 -18.91
N LEU A 36 2.87 5.81 -18.20
CA LEU A 36 2.26 4.61 -17.64
C LEU A 36 1.34 4.93 -16.47
N VAL A 37 1.70 5.93 -15.66
CA VAL A 37 0.88 6.34 -14.52
C VAL A 37 -0.36 7.07 -15.00
N THR A 38 -0.19 8.06 -15.87
CA THR A 38 -1.29 8.87 -16.41
C THR A 38 -2.25 8.09 -17.31
N ALA A 39 -1.78 7.03 -17.98
CA ALA A 39 -2.64 6.09 -18.71
C ALA A 39 -3.32 5.03 -17.80
N GLY A 40 -3.14 5.10 -16.48
CA GLY A 40 -3.82 4.22 -15.53
C GLY A 40 -3.31 2.79 -15.50
N HIS A 41 -2.02 2.57 -15.81
CA HIS A 41 -1.42 1.23 -15.81
C HIS A 41 -0.74 0.86 -14.48
N VAL A 42 -0.55 1.79 -13.54
CA VAL A 42 0.16 1.56 -12.28
C VAL A 42 -0.83 1.46 -11.11
N PHE A 43 -0.68 0.40 -10.32
CA PHE A 43 -1.57 0.08 -9.21
C PHE A 43 -0.77 -0.28 -7.95
N ILE A 44 -1.36 -0.06 -6.79
CA ILE A 44 -0.88 -0.57 -5.51
C ILE A 44 -1.75 -1.76 -5.13
N LEU A 45 -1.12 -2.89 -4.77
CA LEU A 45 -1.83 -4.03 -4.22
C LEU A 45 -2.16 -3.77 -2.75
N GLU A 46 -3.44 -3.84 -2.41
CA GLU A 46 -3.85 -3.91 -1.01
C GLU A 46 -3.86 -5.36 -0.55
N THR A 47 -3.28 -5.59 0.63
CA THR A 47 -3.28 -6.90 1.28
C THR A 47 -3.95 -6.81 2.64
N PRO A 48 -4.57 -7.89 3.13
CA PRO A 48 -5.25 -7.86 4.42
C PRO A 48 -4.25 -7.60 5.54
N LEU A 49 -4.66 -6.77 6.50
CA LEU A 49 -3.89 -6.47 7.71
C LEU A 49 -4.19 -7.50 8.81
N PHE A 50 -5.37 -8.12 8.77
CA PHE A 50 -5.80 -9.12 9.74
C PHE A 50 -6.50 -10.30 9.08
N ARG A 51 -6.42 -11.45 9.76
CA ARG A 51 -7.27 -12.61 9.51
C ARG A 51 -8.01 -12.96 10.79
N VAL A 52 -9.34 -12.95 10.73
CA VAL A 52 -10.22 -13.38 11.82
C VAL A 52 -10.83 -14.72 11.43
N ARG A 53 -10.61 -15.78 12.22
CA ARG A 53 -11.11 -17.11 11.88
C ARG A 53 -11.61 -17.90 13.07
N ASN A 54 -12.58 -18.77 12.84
CA ASN A 54 -12.96 -19.83 13.77
C ASN A 54 -13.02 -21.17 13.02
N LYS A 55 -13.64 -22.20 13.62
CA LYS A 55 -13.77 -23.53 13.00
C LYS A 55 -14.65 -23.54 11.74
N GLN A 56 -15.51 -22.55 11.55
CA GLN A 56 -16.54 -22.53 10.50
C GLN A 56 -16.20 -21.57 9.35
N ALA A 57 -15.57 -20.44 9.65
CA ALA A 57 -15.30 -19.39 8.67
C ALA A 57 -13.97 -18.68 8.92
N THR A 58 -13.43 -18.08 7.85
CA THR A 58 -12.23 -17.23 7.85
C THR A 58 -12.55 -15.95 7.11
N LYS A 59 -12.19 -14.80 7.70
CA LYS A 59 -12.38 -13.47 7.12
C LYS A 59 -11.05 -12.72 7.08
N TYR A 60 -10.75 -12.14 5.92
CA TYR A 60 -9.60 -11.27 5.69
C TYR A 60 -10.05 -9.82 5.81
N CYS A 61 -9.36 -9.06 6.65
CA CYS A 61 -9.75 -7.69 7.00
C CYS A 61 -8.63 -6.72 6.63
N TYR A 62 -8.99 -5.62 5.99
CA TYR A 62 -8.09 -4.60 5.45
C TYR A 62 -8.07 -3.33 6.33
N SER A 63 -8.85 -3.32 7.40
CA SER A 63 -8.84 -2.25 8.41
C SER A 63 -9.15 -2.80 9.80
N GLU A 64 -8.86 -1.99 10.82
CA GLU A 64 -9.25 -2.32 12.19
C GLU A 64 -10.78 -2.38 12.36
N ALA A 65 -11.51 -1.50 11.66
CA ALA A 65 -12.97 -1.53 11.67
C ALA A 65 -13.53 -2.84 11.10
N GLU A 66 -12.96 -3.34 9.99
CA GLU A 66 -13.32 -4.64 9.43
C GLU A 66 -12.98 -5.79 10.39
N ARG A 67 -11.81 -5.74 11.05
CA ARG A 67 -11.41 -6.72 12.07
C ARG A 67 -12.43 -6.77 13.22
N ASP A 68 -12.80 -5.61 13.76
CA ASP A 68 -13.70 -5.51 14.92
C ASP A 68 -15.11 -5.98 14.56
N ALA A 69 -15.57 -5.69 13.34
CA ALA A 69 -16.82 -6.23 12.82
C ALA A 69 -16.77 -7.76 12.70
N ALA A 70 -15.69 -8.30 12.11
CA ALA A 70 -15.51 -9.74 11.95
C ALA A 70 -15.42 -10.49 13.29
N GLN A 71 -14.78 -9.91 14.31
CA GLN A 71 -14.71 -10.48 15.66
C GLN A 71 -16.08 -10.54 16.35
N LYS A 72 -16.95 -9.53 16.13
CA LYS A 72 -18.32 -9.53 16.68
C LYS A 72 -19.20 -10.57 15.99
N GLU A 73 -18.99 -10.80 14.71
CA GLU A 73 -19.77 -11.75 13.93
C GLU A 73 -19.35 -13.21 14.20
N LEU A 74 -18.05 -13.47 14.32
CA LEU A 74 -17.50 -14.81 14.51
C LEU A 74 -17.30 -15.11 15.99
N LYS A 75 -18.18 -15.94 16.57
CA LYS A 75 -18.02 -16.43 17.95
C LYS A 75 -16.72 -17.23 18.10
N ASN A 76 -15.99 -16.98 19.20
CA ASN A 76 -14.73 -17.64 19.56
C ASN A 76 -13.68 -17.61 18.44
N ALA A 77 -13.56 -16.48 17.74
CA ALA A 77 -12.61 -16.32 16.66
C ALA A 77 -11.21 -15.95 17.16
N GLU A 78 -10.20 -16.51 16.51
CA GLU A 78 -8.81 -16.12 16.64
C GLU A 78 -8.49 -15.03 15.62
N THR A 79 -7.68 -14.05 16.01
CA THR A 79 -7.23 -12.97 15.14
C THR A 79 -5.73 -13.05 14.95
N THR A 80 -5.30 -13.13 13.68
CA THR A 80 -3.90 -13.00 13.26
C THR A 80 -3.71 -11.62 12.65
N ARG A 81 -2.70 -10.87 13.06
CA ARG A 81 -2.26 -9.64 12.36
C ARG A 81 -1.13 -10.01 11.41
N PHE A 82 -1.19 -9.56 10.18
CA PHE A 82 -0.11 -9.68 9.21
C PHE A 82 0.76 -8.44 9.31
N LYS A 83 2.05 -8.62 9.60
CA LYS A 83 3.03 -7.51 9.64
C LYS A 83 3.67 -7.24 8.27
N GLY A 84 3.70 -8.26 7.41
CA GLY A 84 4.26 -8.16 6.07
C GLY A 84 3.75 -9.26 5.17
N LEU A 85 4.02 -9.15 3.88
CA LEU A 85 3.61 -10.09 2.85
C LEU A 85 4.19 -11.49 3.10
N GLY A 86 5.38 -11.57 3.70
CA GLY A 86 6.05 -12.84 4.04
C GLY A 86 5.34 -13.66 5.12
N GLU A 87 4.43 -13.07 5.90
CA GLU A 87 3.62 -13.80 6.89
C GLU A 87 2.41 -14.51 6.26
N ILE A 88 2.14 -14.24 4.98
CA ILE A 88 1.05 -14.83 4.21
C ILE A 88 1.62 -15.99 3.38
N SER A 89 1.10 -17.20 3.58
CA SER A 89 1.55 -18.35 2.79
C SER A 89 1.23 -18.17 1.30
N PRO A 90 2.03 -18.70 0.35
CA PRO A 90 1.77 -18.54 -1.08
C PRO A 90 0.36 -18.99 -1.52
N LYS A 91 -0.15 -20.06 -0.91
CA LYS A 91 -1.50 -20.57 -1.18
C LYS A 91 -2.58 -19.58 -0.75
N GLU A 92 -2.40 -18.94 0.40
CA GLU A 92 -3.31 -17.93 0.94
C GLU A 92 -3.22 -16.65 0.14
N PHE A 93 -2.01 -16.20 -0.17
CA PHE A 93 -1.76 -15.02 -1.00
C PHE A 93 -2.40 -15.14 -2.38
N GLY A 94 -2.28 -16.33 -3.01
CA GLY A 94 -2.90 -16.60 -4.31
C GLY A 94 -4.43 -16.42 -4.33
N GLN A 95 -5.11 -16.52 -3.18
CA GLN A 95 -6.56 -16.27 -3.10
C GLN A 95 -6.92 -14.78 -3.25
N PHE A 96 -5.97 -13.89 -3.00
CA PHE A 96 -6.16 -12.45 -3.18
C PHE A 96 -5.91 -12.01 -4.63
N ILE A 97 -5.37 -12.90 -5.46
CA ILE A 97 -5.07 -12.65 -6.86
C ILE A 97 -6.16 -13.32 -7.71
N GLY A 98 -7.11 -12.52 -8.19
CA GLY A 98 -8.26 -12.97 -8.98
C GLY A 98 -9.13 -11.81 -9.42
N ASP A 99 -10.40 -12.07 -9.68
CA ASP A 99 -11.36 -11.05 -10.13
C ASP A 99 -11.62 -9.99 -9.05
N ASP A 100 -11.59 -10.39 -7.77
CA ASP A 100 -11.80 -9.52 -6.61
C ASP A 100 -10.51 -8.90 -6.05
N ILE A 101 -9.42 -8.91 -6.84
CA ILE A 101 -8.14 -8.33 -6.42
C ILE A 101 -8.32 -6.85 -6.04
N ARG A 102 -7.90 -6.48 -4.83
CA ARG A 102 -7.97 -5.10 -4.35
C ARG A 102 -6.78 -4.31 -4.85
N LEU A 103 -6.99 -3.56 -5.92
CA LEU A 103 -6.00 -2.69 -6.53
C LEU A 103 -6.41 -1.23 -6.37
N VAL A 104 -5.51 -0.42 -5.82
CA VAL A 104 -5.67 1.04 -5.78
C VAL A 104 -4.94 1.63 -6.99
N PRO A 105 -5.64 2.26 -7.94
CA PRO A 105 -4.97 2.93 -9.06
C PRO A 105 -4.14 4.10 -8.54
N VAL A 106 -2.94 4.24 -9.09
CA VAL A 106 -2.12 5.43 -8.85
C VAL A 106 -2.56 6.48 -9.85
N ASP A 107 -3.25 7.51 -9.35
CA ASP A 107 -3.75 8.61 -10.16
C ASP A 107 -3.09 9.94 -9.77
N ILE A 108 -2.95 10.84 -10.74
CA ILE A 108 -2.34 12.15 -10.57
C ILE A 108 -3.34 13.21 -11.02
N GLN A 109 -3.72 14.10 -10.11
CA GLN A 109 -4.60 15.21 -10.46
C GLN A 109 -3.88 16.31 -11.24
N THR A 110 -2.66 16.69 -10.81
CA THR A 110 -1.86 17.71 -11.49
C THR A 110 -0.38 17.37 -11.51
N MET A 111 0.21 17.28 -12.70
CA MET A 111 1.63 16.93 -12.85
C MET A 111 2.58 17.97 -12.22
N SER A 112 2.25 19.26 -12.31
CA SER A 112 3.08 20.31 -11.72
C SER A 112 3.18 20.23 -10.20
N GLU A 113 2.14 19.70 -9.54
CA GLU A 113 2.13 19.51 -8.09
C GLU A 113 3.00 18.31 -7.71
N VAL A 114 2.92 17.23 -8.49
CA VAL A 114 3.77 16.05 -8.32
C VAL A 114 5.24 16.40 -8.48
N SER A 115 5.64 17.12 -9.53
CA SER A 115 7.06 17.47 -9.72
C SER A 115 7.61 18.29 -8.54
N LYS A 116 6.85 19.26 -8.04
CA LYS A 116 7.22 20.07 -6.86
C LYS A 116 7.32 19.21 -5.60
N ALA A 117 6.34 18.33 -5.38
CA ALA A 117 6.35 17.44 -4.22
C ALA A 117 7.55 16.47 -4.27
N LEU A 118 7.84 15.88 -5.43
CA LEU A 118 8.98 15.00 -5.62
C LEU A 118 10.31 15.73 -5.42
N GLU A 119 10.45 16.96 -5.94
CA GLU A 119 11.65 17.76 -5.72
C GLU A 119 11.85 18.10 -4.23
N PHE A 120 10.77 18.47 -3.54
CA PHE A 120 10.82 18.79 -2.12
C PHE A 120 11.16 17.55 -1.27
N PHE A 121 10.44 16.44 -1.43
CA PHE A 121 10.61 15.27 -0.56
C PHE A 121 11.80 14.39 -0.96
N MET A 122 12.02 14.19 -2.26
CA MET A 122 13.04 13.24 -2.79
C MET A 122 14.28 13.93 -3.36
N GLY A 123 14.35 15.27 -3.32
CA GLY A 123 15.50 16.05 -3.78
C GLY A 123 16.59 16.26 -2.73
N LYS A 124 17.31 17.38 -2.83
CA LYS A 124 18.41 17.74 -1.92
C LYS A 124 17.91 17.88 -0.48
N ASN A 125 18.80 17.61 0.48
CA ASN A 125 18.48 17.84 1.88
C ASN A 125 18.54 19.34 2.22
N THR A 126 17.38 20.00 2.23
CA THR A 126 17.28 21.42 2.57
C THR A 126 16.83 21.62 4.02
N PRO A 127 17.17 22.76 4.66
CA PRO A 127 16.68 23.10 5.99
C PRO A 127 15.14 23.12 6.09
N GLU A 128 14.46 23.56 5.03
CA GLU A 128 12.99 23.63 4.95
C GLU A 128 12.38 22.24 4.98
N ARG A 129 12.97 21.27 4.24
CA ARG A 129 12.55 19.87 4.29
C ARG A 129 12.71 19.29 5.70
N LYS A 130 13.82 19.59 6.35
CA LYS A 130 14.09 19.11 7.71
C LYS A 130 13.08 19.68 8.71
N ALA A 131 12.80 20.99 8.65
CA ALA A 131 11.80 21.63 9.50
C ALA A 131 10.41 21.01 9.27
N PHE A 132 10.00 20.86 8.01
CA PHE A 132 8.71 20.25 7.67
C PHE A 132 8.56 18.83 8.25
N ILE A 133 9.59 17.98 8.13
CA ILE A 133 9.55 16.62 8.69
C ILE A 133 9.43 16.66 10.22
N ILE A 134 10.14 17.58 10.89
CA ILE A 134 10.07 17.74 12.35
C ILE A 134 8.68 18.19 12.79
N ASP A 135 8.08 19.16 12.10
CA ASP A 135 6.78 19.71 12.46
C ASP A 135 5.63 18.71 12.24
N ASN A 136 5.84 17.74 11.33
CA ASN A 136 4.85 16.72 10.97
C ASN A 136 5.21 15.32 11.48
N LEU A 137 6.21 15.22 12.36
CA LEU A 137 6.60 13.95 12.98
C LEU A 137 5.50 13.54 13.96
N ILE A 138 4.74 12.51 13.59
CA ILE A 138 3.77 11.89 14.49
C ILE A 138 4.58 11.04 15.47
N TYR A 139 4.66 11.48 16.71
CA TYR A 139 5.13 10.63 17.80
C TYR A 139 4.06 9.57 18.08
N GLU A 140 4.38 8.29 17.87
CA GLU A 140 3.61 7.20 18.48
C GLU A 140 3.80 7.36 20.00
N ILE A 141 2.82 7.96 20.68
CA ILE A 141 2.77 7.99 22.13
C ILE A 141 2.61 6.53 22.56
N THR A 142 3.62 6.01 23.27
CA THR A 142 3.65 4.67 23.86
C THR A 142 2.66 4.56 25.01
#